data_AF-A0A517T0J7-F1
#
_entry.id   AF-A0A517T0J7-F1
#
_cell.length_a   1.000
_cell.length_b   1.000
_cell.length_c   1.000
_cell.angle_alpha   90.00
_cell.angle_beta   90.00
_cell.angle_gamma   90.00
#
_symmetry.space_group_name_H-M   'P 1'
#
loop_
_entity.id
_entity.type
_entity.pdbx_description
1 polymer ?
#
loop_
_entity_poly.entity_id
_entity_poly.type
_entity_poly.pdbx_seq_one_letter_code
_entity_poly.pdbx_strand_id
1 'polypeptide(L)'
;MNRWLALCVPFIALVGSIGLSTAEDPYRPPVGGFADPSQAKPYRGELVFVDHINRRGSLRLHVDGHYHEGKLHHFAMLPYGVIRYRGAPAELKDIPIGTVLYGRFYLPPDPKTSIVPSNHGRDVTAPAETYAVLLEDGPSLAIREQKSWTLSSVKIDGEAGELVASLPRLEGGEGLGGEHKLTIDGSTRIWRGRELLGMQDLIDQAEWPKSGTMDLQGVAVQMSLAWHPRYLYQQFHVNDLWLDEAAMAVAAERQRQRHIRHIRTRWMPAMIDSCDYGQFGNATVKATLLGGMDESLYQQFKPALRGKMAVAEDTLRTWWPDHDGMDGQITDVQQIDQAPVLGSSGIQITFEVPLILEGFRPGRLVRVRPQNWPNVKPPVEERVRSINERWPSAEIFQKR
;
A
#
# COMPACT_ATOMS: atom_id res chain seq x y z
N MET A 1 26.73 71.76 -47.56
CA MET A 1 26.04 72.13 -46.32
C MET A 1 25.41 70.88 -45.74
N ASN A 2 26.09 70.30 -44.75
CA ASN A 2 25.77 69.00 -44.15
C ASN A 2 24.52 69.10 -43.27
N ARG A 3 23.57 68.19 -43.45
CA ARG A 3 22.53 67.87 -42.46
C ARG A 3 22.60 66.39 -42.14
N TRP A 4 23.08 66.11 -40.94
CA TRP A 4 23.11 64.80 -40.31
C TRP A 4 21.69 64.37 -39.91
N LEU A 5 21.30 63.16 -40.28
CA LEU A 5 20.12 62.47 -39.74
C LEU A 5 20.63 61.27 -38.95
N ALA A 6 20.61 61.41 -37.62
CA ALA A 6 20.93 60.36 -36.69
C ALA A 6 19.77 59.35 -36.60
N LEU A 7 20.00 58.11 -37.03
CA LEU A 7 19.10 56.99 -36.74
C LEU A 7 19.30 56.56 -35.28
N CYS A 8 18.26 56.72 -34.45
CA CYS A 8 18.17 56.09 -33.14
C CYS A 8 17.60 54.67 -33.29
N VAL A 9 18.40 53.66 -32.97
CA VAL A 9 17.96 52.25 -32.85
C VAL A 9 17.55 52.03 -31.39
N PRO A 10 16.34 51.52 -31.09
CA PRO A 10 15.98 51.19 -29.72
C PRO A 10 16.62 49.84 -29.34
N PHE A 11 17.49 49.88 -28.32
CA PHE A 11 18.08 48.71 -27.69
C PHE A 11 17.02 48.06 -26.78
N ILE A 12 16.37 47.00 -27.25
CA ILE A 12 15.45 46.20 -26.41
C ILE A 12 16.32 45.34 -25.49
N ALA A 13 16.42 45.75 -24.22
CA ALA A 13 17.01 44.95 -23.16
C ALA A 13 16.06 43.79 -22.84
N LEU A 14 16.41 42.59 -23.30
CA LEU A 14 15.74 41.35 -22.94
C LEU A 14 16.12 41.00 -21.48
N VAL A 15 15.32 41.45 -20.51
CA VAL A 15 15.45 41.01 -19.12
C VAL A 15 14.95 39.57 -19.05
N GLY A 16 15.88 38.63 -19.08
CA GLY A 16 15.60 37.22 -18.83
C GLY A 16 15.13 37.07 -17.38
N SER A 17 13.83 36.79 -17.21
CA SER A 17 13.28 36.33 -15.94
C SER A 17 13.90 34.98 -15.60
N ILE A 18 14.98 34.99 -14.81
CA ILE A 18 15.43 33.80 -14.10
C ILE A 18 14.31 33.49 -13.11
N GLY A 19 13.46 32.53 -13.46
CA GLY A 19 12.50 31.96 -12.53
C GLY A 19 13.29 31.38 -11.36
N LEU A 20 13.25 32.06 -10.22
CA LEU A 20 13.57 31.44 -8.94
C LEU A 20 12.56 30.29 -8.78
N SER A 21 13.02 29.07 -9.05
CA SER A 21 12.41 27.86 -8.55
C SER A 21 12.40 27.95 -7.03
N THR A 22 11.31 28.47 -6.46
CA THR A 22 11.00 28.27 -5.04
C THR A 22 11.00 26.76 -4.82
N ALA A 23 11.96 26.24 -4.06
CA ALA A 23 11.89 24.86 -3.60
C ALA A 23 10.54 24.72 -2.89
N GLU A 24 9.64 23.92 -3.45
CA GLU A 24 8.34 23.65 -2.83
C GLU A 24 8.60 23.15 -1.40
N ASP A 25 7.84 23.70 -0.45
CA ASP A 25 7.94 23.24 0.93
C ASP A 25 7.68 21.74 1.00
N PRO A 26 8.48 20.98 1.76
CA PRO A 26 8.36 19.54 1.85
C PRO A 26 6.96 19.12 2.34
N TYR A 27 6.19 18.44 1.47
CA TYR A 27 4.81 18.04 1.75
C TYR A 27 4.71 17.01 2.88
N ARG A 28 3.80 17.27 3.83
CA ARG A 28 3.44 16.35 4.91
C ARG A 28 1.93 16.07 4.87
N PRO A 29 1.52 14.83 5.16
CA PRO A 29 0.10 14.51 5.23
C PRO A 29 -0.55 15.29 6.38
N PRO A 30 -1.80 15.78 6.21
CA PRO A 30 -2.50 16.50 7.26
C PRO A 30 -2.86 15.56 8.42
N VAL A 31 -2.91 16.12 9.64
CA VAL A 31 -3.48 15.41 10.78
C VAL A 31 -4.99 15.33 10.62
N GLY A 32 -5.56 14.13 10.77
CA GLY A 32 -7.01 13.96 10.75
C GLY A 32 -7.65 14.24 9.39
N GLY A 33 -6.91 14.04 8.30
CA GLY A 33 -7.38 14.22 6.94
C GLY A 33 -6.73 13.24 5.98
N PHE A 34 -7.24 13.19 4.74
CA PHE A 34 -6.64 12.40 3.67
C PHE A 34 -5.66 13.25 2.87
N ALA A 35 -4.47 12.71 2.62
CA ALA A 35 -3.42 13.41 1.86
C ALA A 35 -3.68 13.37 0.35
N ASP A 36 -3.18 14.38 -0.37
CA ASP A 36 -3.22 14.41 -1.83
C ASP A 36 -2.30 13.33 -2.40
N PRO A 37 -2.82 12.34 -3.15
CA PRO A 37 -2.01 11.26 -3.73
C PRO A 37 -0.90 11.76 -4.68
N SER A 38 -1.05 12.94 -5.30
CA SER A 38 -0.08 13.50 -6.23
C SER A 38 1.25 13.88 -5.57
N GLN A 39 1.21 14.15 -4.26
CA GLN A 39 2.37 14.57 -3.46
C GLN A 39 3.21 13.39 -2.96
N ALA A 40 2.73 12.15 -3.13
CA ALA A 40 3.42 10.97 -2.64
C ALA A 40 4.61 10.61 -3.54
N LYS A 41 5.75 10.25 -2.94
CA LYS A 41 6.93 9.78 -3.66
C LYS A 41 6.86 8.26 -3.90
N PRO A 42 7.08 7.80 -5.14
CA PRO A 42 7.06 6.37 -5.43
C PRO A 42 8.40 5.73 -5.07
N TYR A 43 8.36 4.63 -4.32
CA TYR A 43 9.52 3.76 -4.11
C TYR A 43 9.18 2.32 -4.41
N ARG A 44 10.21 1.55 -4.77
CA ARG A 44 10.10 0.11 -5.00
C ARG A 44 11.24 -0.61 -4.31
N GLY A 45 10.96 -1.79 -3.76
CA GLY A 45 11.97 -2.57 -3.06
C GLY A 45 11.45 -3.90 -2.56
N GLU A 46 12.36 -4.76 -2.11
CA GLU A 46 11.99 -6.02 -1.47
C GLU A 46 11.63 -5.81 -0.01
N LEU A 47 10.55 -6.44 0.43
CA LEU A 47 10.14 -6.49 1.83
C LEU A 47 11.09 -7.40 2.62
N VAL A 48 11.83 -6.83 3.58
CA VAL A 48 12.81 -7.58 4.38
C VAL A 48 12.41 -7.72 5.86
N PHE A 49 11.51 -6.86 6.34
CA PHE A 49 11.04 -6.89 7.72
C PHE A 49 9.59 -6.42 7.82
N VAL A 50 8.82 -7.07 8.71
CA VAL A 50 7.42 -6.75 8.99
C VAL A 50 7.17 -6.74 10.49
N ASP A 51 6.61 -5.64 10.98
CA ASP A 51 5.87 -5.54 12.23
C ASP A 51 4.41 -5.22 11.88
N HIS A 52 3.64 -6.28 11.59
CA HIS A 52 2.27 -6.13 11.11
C HIS A 52 1.35 -5.51 12.18
N ILE A 53 1.71 -5.64 13.47
CA ILE A 53 0.91 -5.19 14.60
C ILE A 53 0.87 -3.67 14.59
N ASN A 54 2.02 -3.04 14.34
CA ASN A 54 2.16 -1.60 14.26
C ASN A 54 2.09 -1.06 12.82
N ARG A 55 1.66 -1.90 11.86
CA ARG A 55 1.59 -1.58 10.42
C ARG A 55 2.87 -0.91 9.91
N ARG A 56 4.04 -1.47 10.21
CA ARG A 56 5.35 -0.93 9.79
C ARG A 56 6.29 -2.04 9.33
N GLY A 57 7.34 -1.68 8.61
CA GLY A 57 8.25 -2.66 8.03
C GLY A 57 9.52 -2.03 7.48
N SER A 58 10.23 -2.77 6.64
CA SER A 58 11.43 -2.26 5.95
C SER A 58 11.52 -2.80 4.54
N LEU A 59 11.86 -1.92 3.61
CA LEU A 59 12.16 -2.23 2.23
C LEU A 59 13.65 -2.10 1.98
N ARG A 60 14.22 -3.05 1.23
CA ARG A 60 15.48 -2.84 0.53
C ARG A 60 15.16 -2.22 -0.83
N LEU A 61 15.38 -0.92 -0.94
CA LEU A 61 15.04 -0.18 -2.16
C LEU A 61 15.87 -0.64 -3.35
N HIS A 62 15.23 -0.69 -4.51
CA HIS A 62 15.92 -0.90 -5.77
C HIS A 62 16.53 0.43 -6.21
N VAL A 63 17.81 0.61 -5.89
CA VAL A 63 18.60 1.77 -6.28
C VAL A 63 19.83 1.32 -7.06
N ASP A 64 20.04 1.92 -8.22
CA ASP A 64 21.23 1.67 -9.04
C ASP A 64 22.50 2.05 -8.28
N GLY A 65 23.45 1.13 -8.24
CA GLY A 65 24.73 1.19 -7.54
C GLY A 65 24.71 0.65 -6.11
N HIS A 66 23.54 0.41 -5.50
CA HIS A 66 23.43 0.38 -4.04
C HIS A 66 22.71 -0.84 -3.44
N TYR A 67 22.60 -1.94 -4.17
CA TYR A 67 21.81 -3.08 -3.73
C TYR A 67 22.31 -3.75 -2.43
N HIS A 68 23.62 -4.05 -2.32
CA HIS A 68 24.20 -4.74 -1.15
C HIS A 68 24.49 -3.80 0.03
N GLU A 69 24.84 -2.56 -0.28
CA GLU A 69 25.43 -1.61 0.67
C GLU A 69 24.44 -0.53 1.13
N GLY A 70 23.25 -0.48 0.52
CA GLY A 70 22.19 0.45 0.88
C GLY A 70 21.61 0.18 2.25
N LYS A 71 21.24 1.25 2.95
CA LYS A 71 20.47 1.16 4.18
C LYS A 71 19.05 0.69 3.87
N LEU A 72 18.41 0.09 4.86
CA LEU A 72 17.00 -0.27 4.75
C LEU A 72 16.14 0.98 4.84
N HIS A 73 15.16 1.07 3.95
CA HIS A 73 14.10 2.08 4.04
C HIS A 73 13.01 1.57 4.98
N HIS A 74 13.05 2.04 6.23
CA HIS A 74 12.01 1.73 7.21
C HIS A 74 10.74 2.54 6.93
N PHE A 75 9.58 1.90 7.01
CA PHE A 75 8.31 2.56 6.73
C PHE A 75 7.24 2.25 7.76
N ALA A 76 6.32 3.18 7.95
CA ALA A 76 5.04 2.98 8.63
C ALA A 76 3.91 3.20 7.63
N MET A 77 2.81 2.45 7.74
CA MET A 77 1.59 2.76 7.02
C MET A 77 0.91 3.95 7.70
N LEU A 78 0.40 4.88 6.89
CA LEU A 78 -0.62 5.81 7.37
C LEU A 78 -1.86 5.02 7.86
N PRO A 79 -2.66 5.58 8.78
CA PRO A 79 -3.85 4.89 9.27
C PRO A 79 -4.83 4.53 8.14
N TYR A 80 -4.97 5.43 7.17
CA TYR A 80 -5.75 5.23 5.94
C TYR A 80 -4.92 4.65 4.78
N GLY A 81 -3.71 4.17 5.05
CA GLY A 81 -2.85 3.56 4.04
C GLY A 81 -3.41 2.24 3.53
N VAL A 82 -3.45 2.10 2.21
CA VAL A 82 -4.00 0.94 1.49
C VAL A 82 -2.91 -0.07 1.20
N ILE A 83 -3.19 -1.35 1.44
CA ILE A 83 -2.29 -2.46 1.11
C ILE A 83 -3.01 -3.39 0.15
N ARG A 84 -2.35 -3.76 -0.95
CA ARG A 84 -2.85 -4.73 -1.92
C ARG A 84 -1.86 -5.88 -2.12
N TYR A 85 -2.38 -7.08 -2.25
CA TYR A 85 -1.59 -8.27 -2.54
C TYR A 85 -2.38 -9.16 -3.48
N ARG A 86 -1.74 -9.69 -4.52
CA ARG A 86 -2.37 -10.58 -5.51
C ARG A 86 -3.69 -10.02 -6.04
N GLY A 87 -3.73 -8.72 -6.36
CA GLY A 87 -4.87 -8.05 -6.94
C GLY A 87 -6.01 -7.70 -5.97
N ALA A 88 -5.93 -8.07 -4.69
CA ALA A 88 -6.98 -7.85 -3.70
C ALA A 88 -6.49 -7.05 -2.48
N PRO A 89 -7.41 -6.43 -1.70
CA PRO A 89 -7.07 -5.83 -0.41
C PRO A 89 -6.34 -6.79 0.54
N ALA A 90 -5.40 -6.27 1.32
CA ALA A 90 -4.53 -7.08 2.16
C ALA A 90 -4.10 -6.37 3.44
N GLU A 91 -3.47 -7.12 4.34
CA GLU A 91 -2.70 -6.60 5.45
C GLU A 91 -1.22 -6.95 5.29
N LEU A 92 -0.31 -6.23 5.96
CA LEU A 92 1.13 -6.50 5.85
C LEU A 92 1.51 -7.96 6.16
N LYS A 93 0.78 -8.62 7.06
CA LYS A 93 1.01 -10.03 7.41
C LYS A 93 0.65 -11.02 6.31
N ASP A 94 -0.10 -10.58 5.30
CA ASP A 94 -0.47 -11.42 4.18
C ASP A 94 0.64 -11.50 3.13
N ILE A 95 1.58 -10.54 3.15
CA ILE A 95 2.66 -10.42 2.17
C ILE A 95 3.90 -11.17 2.67
N PRO A 96 4.40 -12.16 1.92
CA PRO A 96 5.65 -12.83 2.25
C PRO A 96 6.86 -11.87 2.21
N ILE A 97 7.76 -12.01 3.17
CA ILE A 97 9.11 -11.43 3.08
C ILE A 97 9.78 -11.92 1.79
N GLY A 98 10.57 -11.07 1.15
CA GLY A 98 11.14 -11.32 -0.17
C GLY A 98 10.30 -10.78 -1.33
N THR A 99 9.04 -10.43 -1.10
CA THR A 99 8.19 -9.85 -2.16
C THR A 99 8.70 -8.45 -2.54
N VAL A 100 8.88 -8.21 -3.84
CA VAL A 100 9.09 -6.86 -4.39
C VAL A 100 7.77 -6.10 -4.34
N LEU A 101 7.78 -4.98 -3.63
CA LEU A 101 6.66 -4.10 -3.41
C LEU A 101 6.89 -2.74 -4.03
N TYR A 102 5.79 -2.10 -4.40
CA TYR A 102 5.70 -0.77 -4.95
C TYR A 102 4.85 0.05 -3.99
N GLY A 103 5.35 1.20 -3.55
CA GLY A 103 4.65 2.03 -2.59
C GLY A 103 4.71 3.49 -2.92
N ARG A 104 3.77 4.23 -2.32
CA ARG A 104 3.69 5.68 -2.37
C ARG A 104 3.84 6.22 -0.96
N PHE A 105 4.81 7.11 -0.76
CA PHE A 105 5.26 7.52 0.56
C PHE A 105 5.23 9.03 0.71
N TYR A 106 4.93 9.48 1.93
CA TYR A 106 5.06 10.87 2.34
C TYR A 106 6.10 10.99 3.43
N LEU A 107 6.51 12.24 3.69
CA LEU A 107 7.20 12.58 4.92
C LEU A 107 6.32 12.26 6.15
N PRO A 108 6.93 12.06 7.32
CA PRO A 108 6.18 11.85 8.56
C PRO A 108 5.13 12.94 8.81
N PRO A 109 3.96 12.58 9.38
CA PRO A 109 2.94 13.55 9.79
C PRO A 109 3.49 14.51 10.85
N ASP A 110 2.85 15.67 10.99
CA ASP A 110 3.21 16.71 11.96
C ASP A 110 2.21 16.70 13.15
N PRO A 111 2.61 16.72 14.44
CA PRO A 111 3.98 16.71 14.97
C PRO A 111 4.72 15.43 14.59
N LYS A 112 6.04 15.57 14.35
CA LYS A 112 6.97 14.48 13.96
C LYS A 112 7.10 13.40 15.04
N THR A 113 6.04 12.63 15.25
CA THR A 113 5.98 11.48 16.15
C THR A 113 6.11 10.22 15.30
N SER A 114 7.35 9.92 14.92
CA SER A 114 7.62 8.81 14.02
C SER A 114 7.77 7.49 14.77
N ILE A 115 7.03 6.46 14.33
CA ILE A 115 7.18 5.09 14.84
C ILE A 115 8.27 4.30 14.09
N VAL A 116 8.96 4.96 13.18
CA VAL A 116 10.12 4.46 12.41
C VAL A 116 11.26 5.48 12.46
N PRO A 117 12.53 5.08 12.25
CA PRO A 117 13.64 6.02 12.22
C PRO A 117 13.40 7.14 11.21
N SER A 118 13.67 8.37 11.62
CA SER A 118 13.65 9.51 10.70
C SER A 118 14.96 9.56 9.93
N ASN A 119 14.87 9.62 8.61
CA ASN A 119 16.03 9.81 7.75
C ASN A 119 16.20 11.30 7.46
N HIS A 120 17.41 11.79 7.68
CA HIS A 120 17.79 13.16 7.38
C HIS A 120 19.02 13.09 6.48
N GLY A 121 18.89 13.45 5.20
CA GLY A 121 20.00 13.41 4.25
C GLY A 121 19.56 13.15 2.80
N ARG A 122 20.56 12.96 1.94
CA ARG A 122 20.40 12.65 0.50
C ARG A 122 20.67 11.18 0.18
N ASP A 123 20.59 10.31 1.19
CA ASP A 123 20.77 8.87 1.00
C ASP A 123 19.59 8.30 0.21
N VAL A 124 19.86 7.99 -1.05
CA VAL A 124 18.86 7.48 -2.01
C VAL A 124 18.29 6.12 -1.60
N THR A 125 18.98 5.37 -0.73
CA THR A 125 18.56 4.04 -0.26
C THR A 125 17.65 4.11 0.95
N ALA A 126 17.69 5.23 1.69
CA ALA A 126 16.87 5.49 2.87
C ALA A 126 16.28 6.91 2.81
N PRO A 127 15.34 7.18 1.88
CA PRO A 127 14.70 8.48 1.75
C PRO A 127 13.92 8.89 3.01
N ALA A 128 13.60 10.18 3.11
CA ALA A 128 12.94 10.79 4.27
C ALA A 128 11.45 10.46 4.34
N GLU A 129 10.84 10.13 3.21
CA GLU A 129 9.44 9.79 3.03
C GLU A 129 9.18 8.36 3.53
N THR A 130 8.90 8.24 4.81
CA THR A 130 8.80 6.95 5.53
C THR A 130 7.36 6.53 5.83
N TYR A 131 6.35 7.29 5.40
CA TYR A 131 4.94 7.03 5.68
C TYR A 131 4.18 6.64 4.42
N ALA A 132 3.83 5.36 4.29
CA ALA A 132 3.18 4.79 3.13
C ALA A 132 1.65 5.04 3.13
N VAL A 133 1.13 5.55 2.02
CA VAL A 133 -0.33 5.59 1.74
C VAL A 133 -0.78 4.45 0.83
N LEU A 134 0.15 3.88 0.05
CA LEU A 134 -0.08 2.71 -0.78
C LEU A 134 1.10 1.77 -0.66
N LEU A 135 0.82 0.48 -0.59
CA LEU A 135 1.83 -0.57 -0.67
C LEU A 135 1.22 -1.78 -1.39
N GLU A 136 1.77 -2.14 -2.54
CA GLU A 136 1.21 -3.18 -3.39
C GLU A 136 2.27 -4.04 -4.08
N ASP A 137 1.94 -5.30 -4.37
CA ASP A 137 2.81 -6.20 -5.13
C ASP A 137 2.72 -5.96 -6.65
N GLY A 138 3.64 -6.56 -7.40
CA GLY A 138 3.70 -6.45 -8.86
C GLY A 138 2.38 -6.73 -9.58
N PRO A 139 1.68 -7.85 -9.31
CA PRO A 139 0.38 -8.13 -9.89
C PRO A 139 -0.69 -7.08 -9.55
N SER A 140 -0.76 -6.62 -8.29
CA SER A 140 -1.73 -5.59 -7.90
C SER A 140 -1.49 -4.28 -8.64
N LEU A 141 -0.23 -3.83 -8.76
CA LEU A 141 0.14 -2.64 -9.52
C LEU A 141 -0.21 -2.81 -11.00
N ALA A 142 0.13 -3.96 -11.60
CA ALA A 142 -0.16 -4.23 -13.01
C ALA A 142 -1.67 -4.19 -13.28
N ILE A 143 -2.48 -4.86 -12.45
CA ILE A 143 -3.94 -4.85 -12.55
C ILE A 143 -4.50 -3.43 -12.38
N ARG A 144 -4.01 -2.66 -11.40
CA ARG A 144 -4.43 -1.26 -11.17
C ARG A 144 -4.17 -0.38 -12.40
N GLU A 145 -3.08 -0.63 -13.11
CA GLU A 145 -2.73 0.06 -14.35
C GLU A 145 -3.33 -0.58 -15.61
N GLN A 146 -4.15 -1.63 -15.48
CA GLN A 146 -4.73 -2.40 -16.59
C GLN A 146 -3.65 -2.98 -17.52
N LYS A 147 -2.58 -3.53 -16.94
CA LYS A 147 -1.43 -4.11 -17.63
C LYS A 147 -1.22 -5.56 -17.25
N SER A 148 -0.56 -6.28 -18.15
CA SER A 148 -0.05 -7.64 -17.98
C SER A 148 1.34 -7.74 -18.58
N TRP A 149 2.17 -8.62 -18.03
CA TRP A 149 3.47 -8.92 -18.59
C TRP A 149 3.29 -9.74 -19.86
N THR A 150 4.15 -9.52 -20.85
CA THR A 150 4.26 -10.34 -22.05
C THR A 150 5.48 -11.24 -21.91
N LEU A 151 5.24 -12.54 -21.74
CA LEU A 151 6.27 -13.56 -21.63
C LEU A 151 6.68 -14.05 -23.03
N SER A 152 7.89 -13.71 -23.46
CA SER A 152 8.38 -13.96 -24.82
C SER A 152 9.07 -15.31 -24.95
N SER A 153 9.86 -15.73 -23.96
CA SER A 153 10.57 -17.00 -24.04
C SER A 153 10.88 -17.58 -22.67
N VAL A 154 11.11 -18.89 -22.66
CA VAL A 154 11.64 -19.65 -21.52
C VAL A 154 12.90 -20.40 -21.95
N LYS A 155 13.94 -20.33 -21.13
CA LYS A 155 15.15 -21.14 -21.26
C LYS A 155 15.30 -22.02 -20.03
N ILE A 156 15.46 -23.33 -20.24
CA ILE A 156 15.70 -24.32 -19.19
C ILE A 156 17.13 -24.86 -19.28
N ASP A 157 17.83 -24.90 -18.14
CA ASP A 157 19.17 -25.46 -17.98
C ASP A 157 19.25 -26.24 -16.66
N GLY A 158 19.09 -27.56 -16.74
CA GLY A 158 19.01 -28.42 -15.57
C GLY A 158 17.77 -28.12 -14.70
N GLU A 159 18.00 -27.77 -13.43
CA GLU A 159 16.95 -27.49 -12.44
C GLU A 159 16.53 -26.00 -12.37
N ALA A 160 17.15 -25.15 -13.20
CA ALA A 160 16.91 -23.71 -13.23
C ALA A 160 16.54 -23.24 -14.63
N GLY A 161 16.02 -22.02 -14.71
CA GLY A 161 15.70 -21.39 -15.98
C GLY A 161 15.70 -19.87 -15.94
N GLU A 162 15.51 -19.29 -17.12
CA GLU A 162 15.39 -17.86 -17.36
C GLU A 162 14.14 -17.62 -18.21
N LEU A 163 13.32 -16.67 -17.78
CA LEU A 163 12.20 -16.12 -18.53
C LEU A 163 12.61 -14.77 -19.12
N VAL A 164 12.19 -14.50 -20.35
CA VAL A 164 12.26 -13.16 -20.94
C VAL A 164 10.85 -12.60 -20.98
N ALA A 165 10.60 -11.55 -20.21
CA ALA A 165 9.28 -10.93 -20.12
C ALA A 165 9.37 -9.41 -20.24
N SER A 166 8.37 -8.80 -20.85
CA SER A 166 8.29 -7.34 -20.98
C SER A 166 7.01 -6.79 -20.37
N LEU A 167 7.06 -5.55 -19.88
CA LEU A 167 5.88 -4.84 -19.39
C LEU A 167 5.82 -3.43 -19.99
N PRO A 168 4.69 -3.01 -20.58
CA PRO A 168 4.56 -1.68 -21.17
C PRO A 168 4.40 -0.61 -20.07
N ARG A 169 5.53 -0.09 -19.58
CA ARG A 169 5.59 1.11 -18.74
C ARG A 169 6.57 2.09 -19.33
N LEU A 170 6.24 3.37 -19.20
CA LEU A 170 7.16 4.46 -19.52
C LEU A 170 8.40 4.35 -18.64
N GLU A 171 9.55 4.71 -19.21
CA GLU A 171 10.79 4.85 -18.46
C GLU A 171 10.58 5.88 -17.32
N GLY A 172 11.02 5.52 -16.11
CA GLY A 172 10.76 6.33 -14.91
C GLY A 172 9.33 6.27 -14.36
N GLY A 173 8.44 5.45 -14.93
CA GLY A 173 7.09 5.21 -14.40
C GLY A 173 7.08 4.44 -13.07
N GLU A 174 5.88 4.26 -12.49
CA GLU A 174 5.71 3.46 -11.28
C GLU A 174 6.03 1.99 -11.56
N GLY A 175 7.19 1.54 -11.07
CA GLY A 175 7.58 0.14 -11.07
C GLY A 175 8.49 -0.30 -12.20
N LEU A 176 8.61 -1.62 -12.43
CA LEU A 176 9.46 -2.17 -13.49
C LEU A 176 8.76 -2.08 -14.85
N GLY A 177 9.49 -1.66 -15.89
CA GLY A 177 9.02 -1.53 -17.27
C GLY A 177 10.09 -1.99 -18.26
N GLY A 178 9.71 -2.24 -19.51
CA GLY A 178 10.61 -2.76 -20.54
C GLY A 178 10.80 -4.27 -20.44
N GLU A 179 11.79 -4.79 -21.16
CA GLU A 179 12.14 -6.21 -21.18
C GLU A 179 13.11 -6.55 -20.04
N HIS A 180 12.86 -7.68 -19.37
CA HIS A 180 13.66 -8.20 -18.27
C HIS A 180 13.94 -9.69 -18.45
N LYS A 181 15.13 -10.08 -18.00
CA LYS A 181 15.50 -11.48 -17.79
C LYS A 181 15.26 -11.83 -16.34
N LEU A 182 14.44 -12.83 -16.10
CA LEU A 182 13.94 -13.20 -14.78
C LEU A 182 14.27 -14.66 -14.52
N THR A 183 14.87 -14.95 -13.37
CA THR A 183 15.22 -16.32 -13.02
C THR A 183 14.03 -17.11 -12.49
N ILE A 184 14.02 -18.41 -12.76
CA ILE A 184 13.10 -19.40 -12.21
C ILE A 184 13.86 -20.64 -11.77
N ASP A 185 13.31 -21.37 -10.82
CA ASP A 185 13.83 -22.67 -10.38
C ASP A 185 12.69 -23.54 -9.83
N GLY A 186 13.01 -24.72 -9.29
CA GLY A 186 12.02 -25.64 -8.73
C GLY A 186 11.15 -25.07 -7.60
N SER A 187 11.48 -23.91 -7.03
CA SER A 187 10.65 -23.22 -6.03
C SER A 187 9.61 -22.26 -6.65
N THR A 188 9.75 -21.90 -7.93
CA THR A 188 8.80 -21.05 -8.65
C THR A 188 7.43 -21.71 -8.72
N ARG A 189 6.41 -21.05 -8.16
CA ARG A 189 5.02 -21.54 -8.18
C ARG A 189 4.34 -21.09 -9.46
N ILE A 190 3.89 -22.03 -10.28
CA ILE A 190 3.22 -21.72 -11.54
C ILE A 190 1.74 -22.04 -11.40
N TRP A 191 0.89 -21.10 -11.80
CA TRP A 191 -0.56 -21.21 -11.65
C TRP A 191 -1.23 -21.16 -13.02
N ARG A 192 -2.06 -22.16 -13.30
CA ARG A 192 -2.86 -22.27 -14.53
C ARG A 192 -4.29 -22.68 -14.16
N GLY A 193 -5.28 -21.85 -14.48
CA GLY A 193 -6.66 -22.03 -14.05
C GLY A 193 -6.79 -22.17 -12.52
N ARG A 194 -6.96 -23.41 -12.04
CA ARG A 194 -7.05 -23.73 -10.60
C ARG A 194 -5.88 -24.59 -10.09
N GLU A 195 -4.96 -24.94 -10.99
CA GLU A 195 -3.81 -25.80 -10.72
C GLU A 195 -2.66 -24.99 -10.10
N LEU A 196 -1.93 -25.63 -9.20
CA LEU A 196 -0.61 -25.20 -8.75
C LEU A 196 0.39 -26.21 -9.30
N LEU A 197 1.24 -25.74 -10.18
CA LEU A 197 2.22 -26.51 -10.94
C LEU A 197 3.64 -26.05 -10.57
N GLY A 198 4.60 -26.93 -10.80
CA GLY A 198 6.03 -26.60 -10.87
C GLY A 198 6.52 -26.61 -12.32
N MET A 199 7.81 -26.29 -12.49
CA MET A 199 8.47 -26.35 -13.80
C MET A 199 8.40 -27.75 -14.43
N GLN A 200 8.56 -28.80 -13.63
CA GLN A 200 8.55 -30.18 -14.12
C GLN A 200 7.19 -30.59 -14.71
N ASP A 201 6.08 -30.10 -14.14
CA ASP A 201 4.74 -30.41 -14.65
C ASP A 201 4.56 -29.88 -16.08
N LEU A 202 5.07 -28.68 -16.38
CA LEU A 202 5.02 -28.09 -17.73
C LEU A 202 5.97 -28.79 -18.70
N ILE A 203 7.10 -29.30 -18.23
CA ILE A 203 8.04 -30.09 -19.04
C ILE A 203 7.43 -31.45 -19.39
N ASP A 204 6.82 -32.13 -18.41
CA ASP A 204 6.18 -33.44 -18.61
C ASP A 204 4.96 -33.36 -19.53
N GLN A 205 4.26 -32.21 -19.54
CA GLN A 205 3.15 -31.89 -20.46
C GLN A 205 3.63 -31.39 -21.84
N ALA A 206 4.95 -31.29 -22.05
CA ALA A 206 5.58 -30.77 -23.27
C ALA A 206 5.19 -29.32 -23.62
N GLU A 207 4.75 -28.53 -22.63
CA GLU A 207 4.49 -27.10 -22.78
C GLU A 207 5.78 -26.28 -22.68
N TRP A 208 6.72 -26.71 -21.84
CA TRP A 208 8.04 -26.10 -21.69
C TRP A 208 9.14 -27.09 -22.12
N PRO A 209 10.32 -26.60 -22.57
CA PRO A 209 11.37 -27.48 -23.06
C PRO A 209 12.06 -28.21 -21.90
N LYS A 210 12.42 -29.48 -22.10
CA LYS A 210 13.27 -30.22 -21.14
C LYS A 210 14.65 -29.58 -20.96
N SER A 211 15.16 -28.92 -21.99
CA SER A 211 16.44 -28.20 -22.00
C SER A 211 16.47 -27.25 -23.19
N GLY A 212 17.19 -26.14 -23.07
CA GLY A 212 17.35 -25.14 -24.13
C GLY A 212 16.26 -24.08 -24.08
N THR A 213 16.13 -23.32 -25.18
CA THR A 213 15.22 -22.16 -25.27
C THR A 213 14.00 -22.51 -26.10
N MET A 214 12.83 -22.06 -25.64
CA MET A 214 11.57 -22.10 -26.37
C MET A 214 10.99 -20.68 -26.46
N ASP A 215 10.57 -20.29 -27.65
CA ASP A 215 9.79 -19.09 -27.90
C ASP A 215 8.33 -19.36 -27.53
N LEU A 216 7.75 -18.47 -26.72
CA LEU A 216 6.37 -18.54 -26.23
C LEU A 216 5.43 -17.61 -27.01
N GLN A 217 5.93 -16.89 -28.02
CA GLN A 217 5.19 -15.98 -28.90
C GLN A 217 4.42 -14.87 -28.16
N GLY A 218 4.86 -14.51 -26.96
CA GLY A 218 4.28 -13.40 -26.19
C GLY A 218 2.98 -13.77 -25.48
N VAL A 219 3.08 -14.55 -24.40
CA VAL A 219 1.93 -14.92 -23.55
C VAL A 219 1.69 -13.84 -22.49
N ALA A 220 0.44 -13.41 -22.32
CA ALA A 220 0.06 -12.50 -21.25
C ALA A 220 0.08 -13.23 -19.90
N VAL A 221 0.85 -12.73 -18.93
CA VAL A 221 0.99 -13.33 -17.60
C VAL A 221 0.96 -12.26 -16.50
N GLN A 222 0.76 -12.70 -15.26
CA GLN A 222 1.08 -11.92 -14.06
C GLN A 222 2.19 -12.63 -13.29
N MET A 223 3.03 -11.88 -12.59
CA MET A 223 4.13 -12.45 -11.83
C MET A 223 4.43 -11.69 -10.54
N SER A 224 4.78 -12.44 -9.51
CA SER A 224 5.33 -11.90 -8.26
C SER A 224 6.85 -12.06 -8.29
N LEU A 225 7.55 -10.96 -8.05
CA LEU A 225 9.01 -10.92 -8.09
C LEU A 225 9.59 -10.89 -6.68
N ALA A 226 10.75 -11.52 -6.54
CA ALA A 226 11.70 -11.35 -5.45
C ALA A 226 13.07 -10.98 -6.03
N TRP A 227 14.01 -10.60 -5.17
CA TRP A 227 15.40 -10.59 -5.61
C TRP A 227 15.91 -12.00 -5.84
N HIS A 228 16.94 -12.12 -6.68
CA HIS A 228 17.61 -13.37 -6.93
C HIS A 228 18.06 -14.02 -5.59
N PRO A 229 17.74 -15.31 -5.32
CA PRO A 229 18.04 -15.97 -4.04
C PRO A 229 19.52 -15.96 -3.64
N ARG A 230 20.41 -16.04 -4.64
CA ARG A 230 21.88 -15.87 -4.47
C ARG A 230 22.33 -14.41 -4.23
N TYR A 231 21.38 -13.50 -4.04
CA TYR A 231 21.63 -12.10 -3.78
C TYR A 231 22.44 -11.42 -4.90
N LEU A 232 22.19 -11.82 -6.15
CA LEU A 232 22.89 -11.28 -7.31
C LEU A 232 22.39 -9.88 -7.65
N TYR A 233 23.33 -9.03 -8.02
CA TYR A 233 23.10 -7.61 -8.23
C TYR A 233 22.10 -7.37 -9.37
N GLN A 234 21.00 -6.66 -9.06
CA GLN A 234 19.94 -6.28 -10.00
C GLN A 234 19.27 -7.44 -10.77
N GLN A 235 19.30 -8.65 -10.23
CA GLN A 235 18.62 -9.79 -10.83
C GLN A 235 17.35 -10.15 -10.05
N PHE A 236 16.25 -10.32 -10.77
CA PHE A 236 14.98 -10.75 -10.20
C PHE A 236 14.76 -12.24 -10.35
N HIS A 237 13.97 -12.78 -9.43
CA HIS A 237 13.47 -14.13 -9.43
C HIS A 237 11.95 -14.13 -9.38
N VAL A 238 11.32 -15.06 -10.09
CA VAL A 238 9.87 -15.20 -10.11
C VAL A 238 9.44 -16.18 -9.02
N ASN A 239 8.74 -15.68 -8.00
CA ASN A 239 8.18 -16.50 -6.93
C ASN A 239 6.86 -17.17 -7.33
N ASP A 240 6.01 -16.41 -8.03
CA ASP A 240 4.73 -16.86 -8.56
C ASP A 240 4.58 -16.39 -10.00
N LEU A 241 4.13 -17.29 -10.87
CA LEU A 241 3.77 -17.03 -12.26
C LEU A 241 2.32 -17.46 -12.50
N TRP A 242 1.44 -16.52 -12.82
CA TRP A 242 0.06 -16.81 -13.22
C TRP A 242 -0.05 -16.73 -14.73
N LEU A 243 -0.32 -17.88 -15.36
CA LEU A 243 -0.34 -18.03 -16.82
C LEU A 243 -1.64 -17.52 -17.45
N ASP A 244 -2.70 -17.34 -16.67
CA ASP A 244 -4.01 -16.92 -17.15
C ASP A 244 -4.82 -16.13 -16.11
N GLU A 245 -5.91 -15.50 -16.56
CA GLU A 245 -6.79 -14.69 -15.74
C GLU A 245 -7.51 -15.50 -14.65
N ALA A 246 -7.84 -16.76 -14.92
CA ALA A 246 -8.53 -17.61 -13.97
C ALA A 246 -7.63 -17.94 -12.77
N ALA A 247 -6.34 -18.19 -13.01
CA ALA A 247 -5.32 -18.36 -11.99
C ALA A 247 -5.17 -17.11 -11.12
N MET A 248 -5.13 -15.93 -11.74
CA MET A 248 -5.06 -14.66 -11.03
C MET A 248 -6.34 -14.40 -10.20
N ALA A 249 -7.51 -14.72 -10.73
CA ALA A 249 -8.79 -14.58 -10.03
C ALA A 249 -8.87 -15.50 -8.80
N VAL A 250 -8.36 -16.74 -8.88
CA VAL A 250 -8.27 -17.66 -7.73
C VAL A 250 -7.37 -17.09 -6.64
N ALA A 251 -6.22 -16.52 -7.01
CA ALA A 251 -5.31 -15.90 -6.07
C ALA A 251 -5.93 -14.66 -5.39
N ALA A 252 -6.59 -13.80 -6.18
CA ALA A 252 -7.27 -12.62 -5.70
C ALA A 252 -8.43 -12.97 -4.75
N GLU A 253 -9.28 -13.94 -5.08
CA GLU A 253 -10.40 -14.33 -4.23
C GLU A 253 -9.94 -14.91 -2.89
N ARG A 254 -8.86 -15.71 -2.88
CA ARG A 254 -8.29 -16.22 -1.62
C ARG A 254 -7.80 -15.08 -0.73
N GLN A 255 -7.12 -14.09 -1.30
CA GLN A 255 -6.64 -12.94 -0.55
C GLN A 255 -7.81 -12.04 -0.08
N ARG A 256 -8.81 -11.83 -0.94
CA ARG A 256 -10.04 -11.11 -0.62
C ARG A 256 -10.78 -11.72 0.57
N GLN A 257 -10.95 -13.05 0.62
CA GLN A 257 -11.60 -13.72 1.75
C GLN A 257 -10.81 -13.59 3.06
N ARG A 258 -9.46 -13.60 3.00
CA ARG A 258 -8.62 -13.32 4.18
C ARG A 258 -8.85 -11.92 4.70
N HIS A 259 -8.89 -10.92 3.81
CA HIS A 259 -9.15 -9.53 4.15
C HIS A 259 -10.55 -9.33 4.75
N ILE A 260 -11.60 -9.87 4.13
CA ILE A 260 -12.97 -9.80 4.66
C ILE A 260 -13.03 -10.34 6.08
N ARG A 261 -12.44 -11.51 6.33
CA ARG A 261 -12.35 -12.07 7.68
C ARG A 261 -11.56 -11.17 8.64
N HIS A 262 -10.46 -10.57 8.18
CA HIS A 262 -9.66 -9.66 8.99
C HIS A 262 -10.50 -8.46 9.45
N ILE A 263 -11.14 -7.75 8.53
CA ILE A 263 -11.94 -6.57 8.85
C ILE A 263 -13.16 -6.91 9.70
N ARG A 264 -13.88 -8.01 9.40
CA ARG A 264 -15.03 -8.42 10.24
C ARG A 264 -14.66 -8.71 11.69
N THR A 265 -13.41 -9.15 11.94
CA THR A 265 -12.94 -9.50 13.29
C THR A 265 -12.20 -8.36 14.00
N ARG A 266 -11.72 -7.34 13.28
CA ARG A 266 -11.04 -6.14 13.84
C ARG A 266 -11.87 -4.88 13.75
N TRP A 267 -13.04 -4.98 13.10
CA TRP A 267 -14.03 -3.94 12.83
C TRP A 267 -13.57 -2.94 11.76
N MET A 268 -14.51 -2.24 11.15
CA MET A 268 -14.23 -1.31 10.05
C MET A 268 -13.51 -0.08 10.62
N PRO A 269 -12.34 0.32 10.11
CA PRO A 269 -11.74 1.57 10.53
C PRO A 269 -12.45 2.76 9.88
N ALA A 270 -12.57 3.84 10.64
CA ALA A 270 -13.13 5.10 10.17
C ALA A 270 -12.39 6.28 10.82
N MET A 271 -12.42 7.43 10.16
CA MET A 271 -11.92 8.70 10.70
C MET A 271 -13.11 9.58 11.04
N ILE A 272 -13.10 10.20 12.22
CA ILE A 272 -14.18 11.08 12.66
C ILE A 272 -14.07 12.41 11.92
N ASP A 273 -15.16 12.82 11.29
CA ASP A 273 -15.27 14.12 10.62
C ASP A 273 -15.73 15.18 11.63
N SER A 274 -16.77 14.86 12.41
CA SER A 274 -17.34 15.76 13.42
C SER A 274 -18.01 15.00 14.57
N CYS A 275 -18.16 15.68 15.71
CA CYS A 275 -18.94 15.20 16.86
C CYS A 275 -19.88 16.31 17.32
N ASP A 276 -21.18 16.06 17.27
CA ASP A 276 -22.21 16.96 17.79
C ASP A 276 -22.63 16.46 19.17
N TYR A 277 -22.33 17.25 20.22
CA TYR A 277 -22.61 16.88 21.60
C TYR A 277 -24.03 17.29 22.01
N GLY A 278 -24.77 16.37 22.64
CA GLY A 278 -26.04 16.67 23.27
C GLY A 278 -25.93 16.83 24.79
N GLN A 279 -27.02 16.49 25.49
CA GLN A 279 -27.11 16.57 26.95
C GLN A 279 -26.69 15.25 27.62
N PHE A 280 -26.05 15.36 28.79
CA PHE A 280 -25.67 14.20 29.62
C PHE A 280 -24.76 13.18 28.91
N GLY A 281 -23.95 13.66 27.97
CA GLY A 281 -22.91 12.86 27.31
C GLY A 281 -23.36 12.14 26.05
N ASN A 282 -24.63 12.22 25.65
CA ASN A 282 -25.03 11.71 24.33
C ASN A 282 -24.35 12.54 23.21
N ALA A 283 -24.11 11.89 22.08
CA ALA A 283 -23.49 12.56 20.95
C ALA A 283 -23.82 11.87 19.63
N THR A 284 -23.75 12.66 18.57
CA THR A 284 -23.83 12.19 17.18
C THR A 284 -22.46 12.33 16.55
N VAL A 285 -21.87 11.21 16.14
CA VAL A 285 -20.53 11.15 15.54
C VAL A 285 -20.69 10.92 14.04
N LYS A 286 -20.11 11.81 13.23
CA LYS A 286 -19.96 11.57 11.78
C LYS A 286 -18.56 11.06 11.51
N ALA A 287 -18.46 9.95 10.79
CA ALA A 287 -17.18 9.34 10.47
C ALA A 287 -17.14 8.79 9.05
N THR A 288 -16.07 9.11 8.33
CA THR A 288 -15.77 8.57 7.01
C THR A 288 -15.07 7.23 7.16
N LEU A 289 -15.64 6.16 6.58
CA LEU A 289 -15.01 4.84 6.56
C LEU A 289 -13.71 4.90 5.76
N LEU A 290 -12.63 4.26 6.24
CA LEU A 290 -11.37 4.27 5.49
C LEU A 290 -11.48 3.42 4.23
N GLY A 291 -10.78 3.85 3.18
CA GLY A 291 -10.72 3.22 1.88
C GLY A 291 -9.86 1.96 1.82
N GLY A 292 -9.82 1.34 0.64
CA GLY A 292 -9.01 0.16 0.38
C GLY A 292 -9.59 -1.17 0.86
N MET A 293 -10.77 -1.17 1.49
CA MET A 293 -11.47 -2.38 1.92
C MET A 293 -12.29 -3.02 0.78
N ASP A 294 -12.67 -4.29 0.94
CA ASP A 294 -13.60 -4.96 0.04
C ASP A 294 -15.00 -4.31 0.05
N GLU A 295 -15.60 -4.16 -1.12
CA GLU A 295 -16.89 -3.47 -1.30
C GLU A 295 -18.02 -4.11 -0.47
N SER A 296 -18.02 -5.44 -0.35
CA SER A 296 -19.04 -6.17 0.41
C SER A 296 -19.02 -5.87 1.92
N LEU A 297 -17.94 -5.28 2.43
CA LEU A 297 -17.85 -4.82 3.82
C LEU A 297 -18.59 -3.49 3.99
N TYR A 298 -18.44 -2.55 3.06
CA TYR A 298 -19.15 -1.26 3.12
C TYR A 298 -20.66 -1.45 2.98
N GLN A 299 -21.10 -2.35 2.09
CA GLN A 299 -22.52 -2.66 1.86
C GLN A 299 -23.26 -3.18 3.10
N GLN A 300 -22.53 -3.55 4.17
CA GLN A 300 -23.10 -4.00 5.44
C GLN A 300 -23.39 -2.85 6.42
N PHE A 301 -22.94 -1.64 6.14
CA PHE A 301 -23.30 -0.44 6.90
C PHE A 301 -24.63 0.10 6.37
N LYS A 302 -25.65 0.10 7.21
CA LYS A 302 -27.02 0.54 6.86
C LYS A 302 -27.62 1.35 8.01
N PRO A 303 -28.49 2.33 7.71
CA PRO A 303 -29.28 3.02 8.73
C PRO A 303 -30.07 2.05 9.60
N ALA A 304 -30.38 2.50 10.81
CA ALA A 304 -31.06 1.76 11.88
C ALA A 304 -30.31 0.52 12.43
N LEU A 305 -29.14 0.15 11.91
CA LEU A 305 -28.33 -0.92 12.50
C LEU A 305 -27.71 -0.46 13.81
N ARG A 306 -27.91 -1.24 14.88
CA ARG A 306 -27.14 -1.08 16.10
C ARG A 306 -25.70 -1.52 15.86
N GLY A 307 -24.80 -1.06 16.70
CA GLY A 307 -23.39 -1.41 16.60
C GLY A 307 -22.59 -0.95 17.80
N LYS A 308 -21.28 -1.03 17.69
CA LYS A 308 -20.33 -0.53 18.67
C LYS A 308 -19.22 0.24 17.96
N MET A 309 -18.80 1.36 18.54
CA MET A 309 -17.67 2.16 18.08
C MET A 309 -16.59 2.16 19.16
N ALA A 310 -15.34 1.91 18.80
CA ALA A 310 -14.21 1.93 19.72
C ALA A 310 -13.12 2.87 19.23
N VAL A 311 -12.41 3.53 20.15
CA VAL A 311 -11.27 4.38 19.82
C VAL A 311 -10.14 3.52 19.26
N ALA A 312 -9.52 3.98 18.18
CA ALA A 312 -8.36 3.34 17.57
C ALA A 312 -7.15 4.29 17.58
N GLU A 313 -5.96 3.71 17.69
CA GLU A 313 -4.71 4.44 17.49
C GLU A 313 -4.32 4.48 16.01
N ASP A 314 -3.25 5.21 15.67
CA ASP A 314 -2.78 5.37 14.27
C ASP A 314 -2.36 4.03 13.63
N THR A 315 -1.97 3.05 14.46
CA THR A 315 -1.72 1.66 14.02
C THR A 315 -3.01 0.84 13.78
N LEU A 316 -4.17 1.49 13.92
CA LEU A 316 -5.52 0.94 13.91
C LEU A 316 -5.83 -0.12 14.97
N ARG A 317 -4.97 -0.24 15.98
CA ARG A 317 -5.19 -1.09 17.16
C ARG A 317 -6.14 -0.44 18.13
N THR A 318 -6.83 -1.28 18.88
CA THR A 318 -7.79 -0.93 19.92
C THR A 318 -7.36 -1.58 21.24
N TRP A 319 -7.87 -1.11 22.37
CA TRP A 319 -7.55 -1.70 23.67
C TRP A 319 -8.31 -3.01 23.91
N TRP A 320 -9.62 -2.95 24.10
CA TRP A 320 -10.49 -4.12 24.12
C TRP A 320 -11.89 -3.70 23.67
N PRO A 321 -12.10 -3.60 22.34
CA PRO A 321 -13.15 -2.78 21.76
C PRO A 321 -14.56 -3.21 22.18
N ASP A 322 -14.76 -4.46 22.58
CA ASP A 322 -16.02 -4.95 23.17
C ASP A 322 -16.33 -4.36 24.55
N HIS A 323 -15.31 -4.16 25.39
CA HIS A 323 -15.42 -3.65 26.75
C HIS A 323 -15.29 -2.13 26.84
N ASP A 324 -14.38 -1.51 26.05
CA ASP A 324 -14.14 -0.07 26.09
C ASP A 324 -14.81 0.71 24.95
N GLY A 325 -15.38 0.01 23.96
CA GLY A 325 -16.18 0.62 22.91
C GLY A 325 -17.59 0.96 23.37
N MET A 326 -18.18 1.98 22.75
CA MET A 326 -19.51 2.46 23.05
C MET A 326 -20.54 1.87 22.09
N ASP A 327 -21.56 1.22 22.65
CA ASP A 327 -22.75 0.80 21.91
C ASP A 327 -23.53 2.01 21.39
N GLY A 328 -24.10 1.86 20.19
CA GLY A 328 -24.83 2.93 19.53
C GLY A 328 -25.62 2.45 18.33
N GLN A 329 -26.02 3.37 17.49
CA GLN A 329 -26.79 3.09 16.28
C GLN A 329 -26.27 3.90 15.10
N ILE A 330 -26.14 3.25 13.94
CA ILE A 330 -25.94 3.91 12.66
C ILE A 330 -27.30 4.51 12.27
N THR A 331 -27.42 5.83 12.28
CA THR A 331 -28.67 6.51 11.90
C THR A 331 -28.70 6.89 10.43
N ASP A 332 -27.54 7.03 9.81
CA ASP A 332 -27.43 7.39 8.40
C ASP A 332 -26.13 6.88 7.76
N VAL A 333 -26.15 6.64 6.45
CA VAL A 333 -25.01 6.21 5.64
C VAL A 333 -25.08 6.92 4.28
N GLN A 334 -24.08 7.72 3.95
CA GLN A 334 -24.07 8.55 2.75
C GLN A 334 -22.79 8.33 1.93
N GLN A 335 -22.92 8.25 0.60
CA GLN A 335 -21.80 8.40 -0.32
C GLN A 335 -21.55 9.91 -0.53
N ILE A 336 -20.58 10.46 0.20
CA ILE A 336 -20.24 11.89 0.20
C ILE A 336 -19.26 12.26 -0.90
N ASP A 337 -18.55 11.27 -1.45
CA ASP A 337 -17.62 11.46 -2.57
C ASP A 337 -17.65 10.23 -3.49
N GLN A 338 -17.94 10.44 -4.78
CA GLN A 338 -18.01 9.36 -5.79
C GLN A 338 -16.62 8.96 -6.32
N ALA A 339 -15.61 9.82 -6.16
CA ALA A 339 -14.25 9.59 -6.60
C ALA A 339 -13.28 9.90 -5.44
N PRO A 340 -13.39 9.17 -4.32
CA PRO A 340 -12.63 9.47 -3.13
C PRO A 340 -11.13 9.39 -3.37
N VAL A 341 -10.40 10.31 -2.73
CA VAL A 341 -8.93 10.25 -2.68
C VAL A 341 -8.45 8.96 -2.03
N LEU A 342 -7.23 8.54 -2.39
CA LEU A 342 -6.64 7.31 -1.87
C LEU A 342 -6.67 7.27 -0.33
N GLY A 343 -7.22 6.19 0.21
CA GLY A 343 -7.37 5.98 1.65
C GLY A 343 -8.71 6.40 2.23
N SER A 344 -9.55 7.12 1.48
CA SER A 344 -10.97 7.35 1.82
C SER A 344 -11.85 6.37 1.05
N SER A 345 -12.98 5.96 1.64
CA SER A 345 -14.03 5.23 0.93
C SER A 345 -15.05 6.15 0.26
N GLY A 346 -15.08 7.43 0.61
CA GLY A 346 -16.16 8.35 0.26
C GLY A 346 -17.50 8.02 0.93
N ILE A 347 -17.53 7.06 1.87
CA ILE A 347 -18.73 6.65 2.61
C ILE A 347 -18.63 7.22 4.03
N GLN A 348 -19.58 8.09 4.37
CA GLN A 348 -19.74 8.61 5.72
C GLN A 348 -20.87 7.89 6.42
N ILE A 349 -20.67 7.56 7.69
CA ILE A 349 -21.72 7.10 8.60
C ILE A 349 -22.03 8.17 9.64
N THR A 350 -23.30 8.25 10.05
CA THR A 350 -23.71 8.96 11.26
C THR A 350 -24.02 7.93 12.34
N PHE A 351 -23.35 8.04 13.48
CA PHE A 351 -23.42 7.08 14.59
C PHE A 351 -23.79 7.79 15.89
N GLU A 352 -24.93 7.43 16.46
CA GLU A 352 -25.41 7.98 17.72
C GLU A 352 -24.94 7.14 18.90
N VAL A 353 -24.40 7.80 19.92
CA VAL A 353 -23.97 7.17 21.18
C VAL A 353 -24.67 7.79 22.38
N PRO A 354 -25.02 6.99 23.39
CA PRO A 354 -25.61 7.50 24.63
C PRO A 354 -24.56 8.17 25.54
N LEU A 355 -23.29 7.79 25.41
CA LEU A 355 -22.17 8.35 26.17
C LEU A 355 -20.93 8.46 25.28
N ILE A 356 -20.44 9.67 25.07
CA ILE A 356 -19.25 9.93 24.27
C ILE A 356 -17.97 9.46 25.00
N LEU A 357 -17.05 8.86 24.25
CA LEU A 357 -15.70 8.56 24.72
C LEU A 357 -14.74 9.70 24.39
N GLU A 358 -13.73 9.90 25.24
CA GLU A 358 -12.74 10.99 25.09
C GLU A 358 -12.06 11.01 23.71
N GLY A 359 -11.82 9.83 23.13
CA GLY A 359 -11.17 9.68 21.83
C GLY A 359 -12.08 9.91 20.62
N PHE A 360 -13.40 10.10 20.81
CA PHE A 360 -14.31 10.44 19.73
C PHE A 360 -14.22 11.93 19.40
N ARG A 361 -13.18 12.31 18.66
CA ARG A 361 -12.89 13.70 18.27
C ARG A 361 -12.63 13.80 16.77
N PRO A 362 -12.94 14.95 16.14
CA PRO A 362 -12.57 15.20 14.75
C PRO A 362 -11.11 14.86 14.46
N GLY A 363 -10.87 14.18 13.35
CA GLY A 363 -9.56 13.71 12.92
C GLY A 363 -9.02 12.46 13.63
N ARG A 364 -9.66 11.98 14.71
CA ARG A 364 -9.27 10.73 15.39
C ARG A 364 -9.88 9.52 14.69
N LEU A 365 -9.25 8.38 14.95
CA LEU A 365 -9.62 7.10 14.35
C LEU A 365 -10.50 6.29 15.30
N VAL A 366 -11.43 5.57 14.70
CA VAL A 366 -12.29 4.62 15.38
C VAL A 366 -12.38 3.32 14.60
N ARG A 367 -12.81 2.28 15.30
CA ARG A 367 -13.20 0.99 14.75
C ARG A 367 -14.69 0.80 15.00
N VAL A 368 -15.47 0.54 13.95
CA VAL A 368 -16.93 0.45 13.99
C VAL A 368 -17.39 -0.96 13.61
N ARG A 369 -18.20 -1.56 14.49
CA ARG A 369 -18.81 -2.88 14.28
C ARG A 369 -20.32 -2.73 14.14
N PRO A 370 -20.91 -2.99 12.97
CA PRO A 370 -22.35 -3.22 12.87
C PRO A 370 -22.72 -4.54 13.58
N GLN A 371 -23.90 -4.60 14.21
CA GLN A 371 -24.28 -5.72 15.08
C GLN A 371 -24.28 -7.10 14.40
N ASN A 372 -24.42 -7.15 13.07
CA ASN A 372 -24.36 -8.36 12.25
C ASN A 372 -22.94 -8.93 12.06
N TRP A 373 -21.90 -8.24 12.55
CA TRP A 373 -20.52 -8.72 12.53
C TRP A 373 -20.17 -9.49 13.79
N PRO A 374 -19.25 -10.48 13.68
CA PRO A 374 -18.83 -11.26 14.83
C PRO A 374 -18.24 -10.36 15.91
N ASN A 375 -18.65 -10.58 17.15
CA ASN A 375 -18.06 -9.93 18.30
C ASN A 375 -16.94 -10.82 18.85
N VAL A 376 -15.71 -10.58 18.38
CA VAL A 376 -14.54 -11.36 18.79
C VAL A 376 -13.49 -10.46 19.41
N LYS A 377 -12.89 -10.93 20.49
CA LYS A 377 -11.75 -10.27 21.10
C LYS A 377 -10.53 -10.41 20.18
N PRO A 378 -9.84 -9.31 19.80
CA PRO A 378 -8.59 -9.42 19.06
C PRO A 378 -7.53 -10.21 19.85
N PRO A 379 -6.56 -10.86 19.17
CA PRO A 379 -5.41 -11.48 19.82
C PRO A 379 -4.71 -10.52 20.76
N VAL A 380 -4.08 -11.05 21.80
CA VAL A 380 -3.47 -10.24 22.87
C VAL A 380 -2.41 -9.29 22.31
N GLU A 381 -1.67 -9.73 21.31
CA GLU A 381 -0.56 -9.02 20.64
C GLU A 381 -1.07 -7.87 19.76
N GLU A 382 -2.28 -7.98 19.21
CA GLU A 382 -2.90 -6.95 18.36
C GLU A 382 -3.65 -5.88 19.17
N ARG A 383 -3.72 -6.01 20.50
CA ARG A 383 -4.35 -5.03 21.39
C ARG A 383 -3.35 -4.00 21.87
N VAL A 384 -3.84 -2.81 22.18
CA VAL A 384 -3.11 -1.85 23.03
C VAL A 384 -3.27 -2.32 24.48
N ARG A 385 -2.17 -2.42 25.22
CA ARG A 385 -2.17 -2.89 26.63
C ARG A 385 -1.42 -1.97 27.59
N SER A 386 -0.79 -0.92 27.07
CA SER A 386 -0.18 0.13 27.89
C SER A 386 -0.16 1.45 27.13
N ILE A 387 0.12 2.53 27.86
CA ILE A 387 0.32 3.85 27.27
C ILE A 387 1.46 3.86 26.25
N ASN A 388 2.55 3.14 26.53
CA ASN A 388 3.70 3.03 25.61
C ASN A 388 3.34 2.25 24.35
N GLU A 389 2.44 1.27 24.43
CA GLU A 389 1.96 0.56 23.24
C GLU A 389 1.09 1.45 22.34
N ARG A 390 0.56 2.60 22.81
CA ARG A 390 -0.13 3.58 21.94
C ARG A 390 0.86 4.28 21.00
N TRP A 391 2.10 4.47 21.44
CA TRP A 391 3.17 5.16 20.72
C TRP A 391 4.40 4.26 20.59
N PRO A 392 4.36 3.24 19.70
CA PRO A 392 5.43 2.27 19.59
C PRO A 392 6.76 2.92 19.18
N SER A 393 7.83 2.64 19.94
CA SER A 393 9.16 3.22 19.67
C SER A 393 9.77 2.68 18.38
N ALA A 394 10.66 3.46 17.76
CA ALA A 394 11.44 3.06 16.59
C ALA A 394 12.64 2.13 16.92
N GLU A 395 12.83 1.75 18.18
CA GLU A 395 14.01 1.00 18.64
C GLU A 395 14.12 -0.40 18.01
N ILE A 396 13.00 -0.99 17.58
CA ILE A 396 12.98 -2.29 16.90
C ILE A 396 13.82 -2.30 15.60
N PHE A 397 14.06 -1.12 15.01
CA PHE A 397 14.84 -0.94 13.80
C PHE A 397 16.33 -0.68 14.06
N GLN A 398 16.74 -0.30 15.27
CA GLN A 398 18.14 0.02 15.58
C GLN A 398 19.08 -1.21 15.59
N LYS A 399 18.51 -2.42 15.60
CA LYS A 399 19.25 -3.69 15.71
C LYS A 399 19.17 -4.55 14.44
N ARG A 400 18.74 -4.01 13.30
CA ARG A 400 18.42 -4.78 12.09
C ARG A 400 19.09 -4.23 10.85
#